data_AF-A0A1F9DEE5-F1
#
_entry.id   AF-A0A1F9DEE5-F1
#
_cell.length_a   1.000
_cell.length_b   1.000
_cell.length_c   1.000
_cell.angle_alpha   90.00
_cell.angle_beta   90.00
_cell.angle_gamma   90.00
#
_symmetry.space_group_name_H-M   'P 1'
#
loop_
_entity.id
_entity.type
_entity.pdbx_description
1 polymer ?
#
loop_
_entity_poly.entity_id
_entity_poly.type
_entity_poly.pdbx_seq_one_letter_code
_entity_poly.pdbx_strand_id
1 'polypeptide(L)'
;MLLSLLSCAAPEKMKIGIKPQEEANQHLLRSKELLVQKDFEGALSENQEILSLPRHQPLKEEALLNIGMIYVHPGNPKRDPVKSLYFFNRLAEDYPQSPWVWQAKGWIEVLQENERFNQRLEQLSLQFKQFQQEKIRLEEERETYQPLLYSRELLSQGKYEEAFKEIQKILTASPRHPLEDEALFQSGLIYAHPGNPKKDYLKSMNFFKKLIKDYPKSVWTELAKVWTGTLQENERLNQNIEKLNQTIEKSKQVDIEIEEKKREKGK
;
A
#
# COMPACT_ATOMS: atom_id res chain seq x y z
N MET A 1 -85.05 43.80 -3.24
CA MET A 1 -84.16 44.98 -3.27
C MET A 1 -84.42 45.76 -2.00
N LEU A 2 -83.48 46.04 -1.09
CA LEU A 2 -82.04 45.80 -0.98
C LEU A 2 -81.73 45.97 0.52
N LEU A 3 -81.03 44.99 1.08
CA LEU A 3 -80.43 45.00 2.42
C LEU A 3 -79.11 45.77 2.40
N SER A 4 -78.61 46.03 3.62
CA SER A 4 -77.25 46.41 4.03
C SER A 4 -76.97 47.92 4.05
N LEU A 5 -76.83 48.59 5.21
CA LEU A 5 -76.02 48.41 6.44
C LEU A 5 -74.88 49.44 6.46
N LEU A 6 -74.97 50.30 7.47
CA LEU A 6 -73.91 51.10 8.07
C LEU A 6 -72.58 50.32 8.20
N SER A 7 -71.45 51.02 8.11
CA SER A 7 -70.58 51.27 9.29
C SER A 7 -69.14 51.64 8.91
N CYS A 8 -68.68 52.72 9.54
CA CYS A 8 -67.33 53.03 10.01
C CYS A 8 -66.13 52.71 9.11
N ALA A 9 -65.60 53.78 8.51
CA ALA A 9 -64.18 53.90 8.21
C ALA A 9 -63.39 53.90 9.54
N ALA A 10 -62.64 52.82 9.78
CA ALA A 10 -61.58 52.79 10.79
C ALA A 10 -60.31 53.42 10.21
N PRO A 11 -59.54 54.23 10.97
CA PRO A 11 -58.29 54.78 10.48
C PRO A 11 -57.27 53.64 10.35
N GLU A 12 -56.69 53.53 9.16
CA GLU A 12 -55.51 52.74 8.89
C GLU A 12 -54.41 53.16 9.87
N LYS A 13 -54.00 52.25 10.75
CA LYS A 13 -52.84 52.46 11.60
C LYS A 13 -51.61 52.53 10.69
N MET A 14 -51.21 53.75 10.38
CA MET A 14 -49.91 54.08 9.82
C MET A 14 -48.85 53.50 10.77
N LYS A 15 -48.36 52.29 10.47
CA LYS A 15 -47.09 51.84 11.02
C LYS A 15 -46.09 52.91 10.60
N ILE A 16 -45.62 53.68 11.57
CA ILE A 16 -44.50 54.59 11.40
C ILE A 16 -43.35 53.70 10.96
N GLY A 17 -43.16 53.62 9.64
CA GLY A 17 -42.22 52.69 9.02
C GLY A 17 -40.84 53.09 9.48
N ILE A 18 -40.24 52.23 10.31
CA ILE A 18 -38.81 52.27 10.54
C ILE A 18 -38.18 52.30 9.15
N LYS A 19 -37.35 53.31 8.88
CA LYS A 19 -36.70 53.41 7.57
C LYS A 19 -35.91 52.10 7.38
N PRO A 20 -35.96 51.44 6.22
CA PRO A 20 -35.31 50.13 6.04
C PRO A 20 -33.79 50.10 6.39
N GLN A 21 -33.13 51.26 6.39
CA GLN A 21 -31.75 51.44 6.89
C GLN A 21 -31.61 51.21 8.40
N GLU A 22 -32.57 51.68 9.19
CA GLU A 22 -32.59 51.55 10.65
C GLU A 22 -32.92 50.12 11.06
N GLU A 23 -33.75 49.42 10.28
CA GLU A 23 -34.00 47.98 10.41
C GLU A 23 -32.73 47.16 10.14
N ALA A 24 -32.03 47.40 9.02
CA ALA A 24 -30.77 46.71 8.71
C ALA A 24 -29.67 46.95 9.77
N ASN A 25 -29.58 48.17 10.31
CA ASN A 25 -28.64 48.48 11.41
C ASN A 25 -28.97 47.72 12.70
N GLN A 26 -30.26 47.54 13.02
CA GLN A 26 -30.68 46.77 14.19
C GLN A 26 -30.30 45.30 14.04
N HIS A 27 -30.54 44.69 12.87
CA HIS A 27 -30.10 43.32 12.59
C HIS A 27 -28.58 43.17 12.73
N LEU A 28 -27.80 44.14 12.25
CA LEU A 28 -26.34 44.11 12.37
C LEU A 28 -25.87 44.17 13.83
N LEU A 29 -26.50 45.02 14.65
CA LEU A 29 -26.20 45.13 16.07
C LEU A 29 -26.54 43.83 16.81
N ARG A 30 -27.75 43.30 16.60
CA ARG A 30 -28.18 42.02 17.19
C ARG A 30 -27.24 40.89 16.82
N SER A 31 -26.83 40.81 15.56
CA SER A 31 -25.85 39.81 15.13
C SER A 31 -24.56 39.87 15.94
N LYS A 32 -23.99 41.08 16.16
CA LYS A 32 -22.77 41.27 16.95
C LYS A 32 -22.97 40.84 18.40
N GLU A 33 -24.11 41.16 19.01
CA GLU A 33 -24.45 40.73 20.37
C GLU A 33 -24.56 39.20 20.47
N LEU A 34 -25.21 38.57 19.50
CA LEU A 34 -25.36 37.11 19.44
C LEU A 34 -24.00 36.41 19.27
N LEU A 35 -23.07 37.00 18.51
CA LEU A 35 -21.69 36.49 18.42
C LEU A 35 -20.94 36.53 19.74
N VAL A 36 -21.10 37.60 20.52
CA VAL A 36 -20.54 37.69 21.88
C VAL A 36 -21.12 36.60 22.77
N GLN A 37 -22.40 36.28 22.60
CA GLN A 37 -23.10 35.20 23.31
C GLN A 37 -22.76 33.80 22.75
N LYS A 38 -21.93 33.71 21.70
CA LYS A 38 -21.60 32.49 20.95
C LYS A 38 -22.83 31.82 20.30
N ASP A 39 -23.92 32.56 20.14
CA ASP A 39 -25.05 32.14 19.32
C ASP A 39 -24.75 32.44 17.85
N PHE A 40 -23.97 31.55 17.24
CA PHE A 40 -23.56 31.68 15.83
C PHE A 40 -24.73 31.51 14.87
N GLU A 41 -25.75 30.72 15.23
CA GLU A 41 -26.91 30.48 14.37
C GLU A 41 -27.84 31.70 14.37
N GLY A 42 -28.13 32.26 15.55
CA GLY A 42 -28.83 33.52 15.67
C GLY A 42 -28.09 34.65 14.95
N ALA A 43 -26.77 34.76 15.15
CA ALA A 43 -25.97 35.75 14.46
C ALA A 43 -25.96 35.61 12.93
N LEU A 44 -25.96 34.37 12.42
CA LEU A 44 -26.11 34.08 10.98
C LEU A 44 -27.49 34.50 10.48
N SER A 45 -28.55 34.15 11.21
CA SER A 45 -29.93 34.50 10.86
C SER A 45 -30.09 36.02 10.74
N GLU A 46 -29.60 36.78 11.72
CA GLU A 46 -29.66 38.24 11.70
C GLU A 46 -28.93 38.85 10.50
N ASN A 47 -27.75 38.33 10.11
CA ASN A 47 -27.07 38.82 8.90
C ASN A 47 -27.78 38.39 7.60
N GLN A 48 -28.44 37.23 7.58
CA GLN A 48 -29.21 36.79 6.41
C GLN A 48 -30.43 37.69 6.17
N GLU A 49 -31.08 38.17 7.22
CA GLU A 49 -32.15 39.15 7.10
C GLU A 49 -31.65 40.46 6.47
N ILE A 50 -30.44 40.93 6.80
CA ILE A 50 -29.86 42.10 6.14
C ILE A 50 -29.73 41.89 4.62
N LEU A 51 -29.38 40.69 4.18
CA LEU A 51 -29.29 40.36 2.75
C LEU A 51 -30.65 40.35 2.05
N SER A 52 -31.74 40.04 2.77
CA SER A 52 -33.11 39.98 2.24
C SER A 52 -33.75 41.37 2.03
N LEU A 53 -33.32 42.38 2.79
CA LEU A 53 -33.90 43.73 2.76
C LEU A 53 -33.69 44.48 1.42
N PRO A 54 -34.70 45.17 0.86
CA PRO A 54 -34.56 45.95 -0.37
C PRO A 54 -33.77 47.26 -0.17
N ARG A 55 -32.83 47.55 -1.09
CA ARG A 55 -32.05 48.81 -1.24
C ARG A 55 -31.19 49.24 -0.04
N HIS A 56 -30.14 48.50 0.34
CA HIS A 56 -29.07 49.01 1.23
C HIS A 56 -27.70 48.35 0.95
N GLN A 57 -26.94 48.88 -0.02
CA GLN A 57 -25.71 48.27 -0.53
C GLN A 57 -24.59 48.12 0.53
N PRO A 58 -24.23 49.17 1.31
CA PRO A 58 -23.11 49.08 2.26
C PRO A 58 -23.33 48.11 3.44
N LEU A 59 -24.58 47.98 3.92
CA LEU A 59 -24.90 47.08 5.03
C LEU A 59 -24.95 45.61 4.58
N LYS A 60 -25.32 45.36 3.33
CA LYS A 60 -25.23 44.01 2.73
C LYS A 60 -23.78 43.56 2.57
N GLU A 61 -22.88 44.47 2.22
CA GLU A 61 -21.44 44.18 2.14
C GLU A 61 -20.86 43.75 3.50
N GLU A 62 -21.17 44.47 4.59
CA GLU A 62 -20.75 44.09 5.94
C GLU A 62 -21.40 42.77 6.39
N ALA A 63 -22.67 42.56 6.07
CA ALA A 63 -23.36 41.30 6.37
C ALA A 63 -22.71 40.09 5.66
N LEU A 64 -22.30 40.23 4.39
CA LEU A 64 -21.58 39.18 3.66
C LEU A 64 -20.24 38.86 4.34
N LEU A 65 -19.48 39.88 4.74
CA LEU A 65 -18.24 39.69 5.50
C LEU A 65 -18.50 38.94 6.81
N ASN A 66 -19.48 39.40 7.60
CA ASN A 66 -19.82 38.79 8.89
C ASN A 66 -20.24 37.33 8.73
N ILE A 67 -21.08 37.00 7.76
CA ILE A 67 -21.49 35.61 7.50
C ILE A 67 -20.25 34.76 7.17
N GLY A 68 -19.37 35.26 6.30
CA GLY A 68 -18.10 34.59 5.99
C GLY A 68 -17.29 34.31 7.25
N MET A 69 -17.11 35.33 8.10
CA MET A 69 -16.37 35.24 9.37
C MET A 69 -16.99 34.24 10.36
N ILE A 70 -18.32 34.19 10.47
CA ILE A 70 -19.02 33.26 11.36
C ILE A 70 -18.79 31.81 10.93
N TYR A 71 -18.78 31.55 9.62
CA TYR A 71 -18.52 30.21 9.10
C TYR A 71 -17.08 29.73 9.29
N VAL A 72 -16.10 30.62 9.55
CA VAL A 72 -14.72 30.22 9.90
C VAL A 72 -14.37 30.42 11.36
N HIS A 73 -15.32 30.90 12.16
CA HIS A 73 -15.07 31.15 13.57
C HIS A 73 -14.70 29.84 14.30
N PRO A 74 -13.54 29.76 14.99
CA PRO A 74 -13.07 28.51 15.59
C PRO A 74 -14.02 27.91 16.62
N GLY A 75 -14.76 28.77 17.33
CA GLY A 75 -15.76 28.38 18.32
C GLY A 75 -17.13 27.99 17.76
N ASN A 76 -17.36 28.17 16.45
CA ASN A 76 -18.61 27.76 15.81
C ASN A 76 -18.58 26.24 15.54
N PRO A 77 -19.45 25.43 16.19
CA PRO A 77 -19.48 23.99 15.96
C PRO A 77 -19.96 23.62 14.55
N LYS A 78 -20.71 24.52 13.90
CA LYS A 78 -21.18 24.41 12.50
C LYS A 78 -20.31 25.21 11.53
N ARG A 79 -19.04 25.47 11.88
CA ARG A 79 -18.09 26.12 10.97
C ARG A 79 -17.99 25.35 9.66
N ASP A 80 -17.94 26.08 8.56
CA ASP A 80 -17.98 25.57 7.20
C ASP A 80 -17.11 26.48 6.31
N PRO A 81 -15.81 26.17 6.16
CA PRO A 81 -14.88 26.93 5.34
C PRO A 81 -15.33 27.11 3.89
N VAL A 82 -16.09 26.16 3.34
CA VAL A 82 -16.61 26.22 1.97
C VAL A 82 -17.72 27.27 1.86
N LYS A 83 -18.65 27.30 2.81
CA LYS A 83 -19.65 28.38 2.88
C LYS A 83 -19.01 29.73 3.13
N SER A 84 -17.99 29.78 4.00
CA SER A 84 -17.24 31.02 4.24
C SER A 84 -16.63 31.58 2.96
N LEU A 85 -15.92 30.74 2.19
CA LEU A 85 -15.38 31.07 0.88
C LEU A 85 -16.45 31.60 -0.07
N TYR A 86 -17.63 30.97 -0.11
CA TYR A 86 -18.74 31.43 -0.94
C TYR A 86 -19.14 32.88 -0.61
N PHE A 87 -19.31 33.24 0.67
CA PHE A 87 -19.71 34.59 1.06
C PHE A 87 -18.60 35.63 0.86
N PHE A 88 -17.33 35.27 1.08
CA PHE A 88 -16.20 36.15 0.79
C PHE A 88 -16.00 36.38 -0.70
N ASN A 89 -16.10 35.34 -1.53
CA ASN A 89 -16.01 35.47 -2.99
C ASN A 89 -17.13 36.36 -3.51
N ARG A 90 -18.37 36.12 -3.04
CA ARG A 90 -19.51 36.96 -3.39
C ARG A 90 -19.29 38.42 -3.04
N LEU A 91 -18.73 38.72 -1.86
CA LEU A 91 -18.39 40.09 -1.47
C LEU A 91 -17.34 40.71 -2.40
N ALA A 92 -16.30 39.95 -2.77
CA ALA A 92 -15.23 40.42 -3.65
C ALA A 92 -15.68 40.62 -5.10
N GLU A 93 -16.63 39.81 -5.59
CA GLU A 93 -17.15 39.83 -6.96
C GLU A 93 -18.28 40.84 -7.14
N ASP A 94 -19.29 40.82 -6.25
CA ASP A 94 -20.47 41.69 -6.36
C ASP A 94 -20.15 43.15 -5.95
N TYR A 95 -19.17 43.34 -5.06
CA TYR A 95 -18.86 44.65 -4.46
C TYR A 95 -17.35 44.97 -4.46
N PRO A 96 -16.69 45.01 -5.63
CA PRO A 96 -15.23 45.15 -5.73
C PRO A 96 -14.67 46.47 -5.14
N GLN A 97 -15.51 47.49 -4.93
CA GLN A 97 -15.14 48.78 -4.31
C GLN A 97 -15.47 48.84 -2.81
N SER A 98 -16.00 47.77 -2.21
CA SER A 98 -16.36 47.75 -0.79
C SER A 98 -15.11 47.91 0.09
N PRO A 99 -15.19 48.64 1.21
CA PRO A 99 -14.08 48.71 2.17
C PRO A 99 -13.70 47.34 2.75
N TRP A 100 -14.58 46.34 2.66
CA TRP A 100 -14.40 45.00 3.21
C TRP A 100 -13.72 44.02 2.24
N VAL A 101 -13.52 44.37 0.96
CA VAL A 101 -12.97 43.46 -0.07
C VAL A 101 -11.58 42.95 0.31
N TRP A 102 -10.71 43.81 0.84
CA TRP A 102 -9.36 43.40 1.21
C TRP A 102 -9.35 42.37 2.34
N GLN A 103 -10.27 42.49 3.30
CA GLN A 103 -10.44 41.49 4.35
C GLN A 103 -10.98 40.18 3.77
N ALA A 104 -11.99 40.25 2.91
CA ALA A 104 -12.55 39.09 2.24
C ALA A 104 -11.49 38.33 1.42
N LYS A 105 -10.68 39.04 0.63
CA LYS A 105 -9.57 38.46 -0.15
C LYS A 105 -8.52 37.80 0.72
N GLY A 106 -8.12 38.43 1.82
CA GLY A 106 -7.19 37.82 2.77
C GLY A 106 -7.72 36.51 3.34
N TRP A 107 -9.01 36.45 3.68
CA TRP A 107 -9.62 35.20 4.13
C TRP A 107 -9.73 34.14 3.02
N ILE A 108 -10.04 34.54 1.79
CA ILE A 108 -10.07 33.63 0.64
C ILE A 108 -8.71 32.94 0.48
N GLU A 109 -7.63 33.71 0.49
CA GLU A 109 -6.26 33.20 0.36
C GLU A 109 -5.92 32.22 1.49
N VAL A 110 -6.19 32.60 2.74
CA VAL A 110 -5.93 31.75 3.92
C VAL A 110 -6.71 30.44 3.85
N LEU A 111 -8.00 30.48 3.48
CA LEU A 111 -8.84 29.30 3.41
C LEU A 111 -8.42 28.35 2.28
N GLN A 112 -8.08 28.90 1.11
CA GLN A 112 -7.55 28.13 -0.01
C GLN A 112 -6.19 27.52 0.31
N GLU A 113 -5.30 28.25 0.98
CA GLU A 113 -4.00 27.73 1.38
C GLU A 113 -4.14 26.61 2.41
N ASN A 114 -5.02 26.78 3.40
CA ASN A 114 -5.33 25.74 4.38
C ASN A 114 -5.88 24.48 3.71
N GLU A 115 -6.80 24.61 2.74
CA GLU A 115 -7.29 23.48 1.96
C GLU A 115 -6.16 22.76 1.21
N ARG A 116 -5.30 23.51 0.49
CA ARG A 116 -4.13 22.95 -0.20
C ARG A 116 -3.14 22.28 0.76
N PHE A 117 -3.00 22.80 1.97
CA PHE A 117 -2.15 22.23 3.00
C PHE A 117 -2.74 20.91 3.51
N ASN A 118 -4.05 20.85 3.78
CA ASN A 118 -4.73 19.62 4.19
C ASN A 118 -4.67 18.54 3.11
N GLN A 119 -4.88 18.90 1.84
CA GLN A 119 -4.70 17.98 0.71
C GLN A 119 -3.27 17.42 0.64
N ARG A 120 -2.26 18.27 0.86
CA ARG A 120 -0.85 17.83 0.91
C ARG A 120 -0.58 16.90 2.09
N LEU A 121 -1.14 17.18 3.26
CA LEU A 121 -1.02 16.31 4.44
C LEU A 121 -1.68 14.94 4.20
N GLU A 122 -2.85 14.93 3.57
CA GLU A 122 -3.54 13.68 3.20
C GLU A 122 -2.71 12.86 2.21
N GLN A 123 -2.18 13.50 1.16
CA GLN A 123 -1.28 12.85 0.21
C GLN A 123 -0.03 12.29 0.89
N LEU A 124 0.60 13.05 1.78
CA LEU A 124 1.77 12.60 2.51
C LEU A 124 1.45 11.41 3.44
N SER A 125 0.29 11.43 4.08
CA SER A 125 -0.21 10.31 4.90
C SER A 125 -0.38 9.04 4.07
N LEU A 126 -0.95 9.16 2.87
CA LEU A 126 -1.09 8.04 1.93
C LEU A 126 0.27 7.51 1.46
N GLN A 127 1.20 8.40 1.09
CA GLN A 127 2.56 8.02 0.70
C GLN A 127 3.30 7.32 1.84
N PHE A 128 3.18 7.81 3.07
CA PHE A 128 3.77 7.18 4.24
C PHE A 128 3.21 5.76 4.44
N LYS A 129 1.89 5.59 4.31
CA LYS A 129 1.26 4.27 4.41
C LYS A 129 1.77 3.30 3.32
N GLN A 130 1.90 3.78 2.08
CA GLN A 130 2.46 2.99 0.97
C GLN A 130 3.91 2.61 1.22
N PHE A 131 4.73 3.56 1.68
CA PHE A 131 6.13 3.31 2.01
C PHE A 131 6.27 2.26 3.11
N GLN A 132 5.44 2.31 4.16
CA GLN A 132 5.46 1.30 5.22
C GLN A 132 5.06 -0.08 4.69
N GLN A 133 4.06 -0.16 3.80
CA GLN A 133 3.66 -1.42 3.18
C GLN A 133 4.77 -2.00 2.30
N GLU A 134 5.42 -1.17 1.48
CA GLU A 134 6.54 -1.62 0.65
C GLU A 134 7.74 -2.06 1.49
N LYS A 135 8.03 -1.37 2.59
CA LYS A 135 9.07 -1.78 3.53
C LYS A 135 8.81 -3.17 4.10
N ILE A 136 7.59 -3.42 4.59
CA ILE A 136 7.19 -4.74 5.13
C ILE A 136 7.33 -5.80 4.04
N ARG A 137 6.84 -5.52 2.83
CA ARG A 137 6.94 -6.44 1.68
C ARG A 137 8.40 -6.80 1.37
N LEU A 138 9.31 -5.83 1.35
CA LEU A 138 10.73 -6.07 1.11
C LEU A 138 11.40 -6.85 2.25
N GLU A 139 10.98 -6.63 3.49
CA GLU A 139 11.44 -7.41 4.65
C GLU A 139 10.97 -8.87 4.55
N GLU A 140 9.70 -9.10 4.25
CA GLU A 140 9.13 -10.44 4.02
C GLU A 140 9.80 -11.15 2.84
N GLU A 141 10.06 -10.44 1.73
CA GLU A 141 10.78 -10.99 0.59
C GLU A 141 12.20 -11.38 1.00
N ARG A 142 12.92 -10.50 1.70
CA ARG A 142 14.27 -10.80 2.20
C ARG A 142 14.27 -12.01 3.13
N GLU A 143 13.32 -12.12 4.04
CA GLU A 143 13.18 -13.28 4.94
C GLU A 143 12.88 -14.56 4.16
N THR A 144 12.02 -14.48 3.13
CA THR A 144 11.68 -15.59 2.24
C THR A 144 12.93 -16.15 1.54
N TYR A 145 13.82 -15.28 1.05
CA TYR A 145 15.07 -15.70 0.36
C TYR A 145 16.23 -16.01 1.32
N GLN A 146 16.14 -15.64 2.59
CA GLN A 146 17.26 -15.73 3.52
C GLN A 146 17.84 -17.15 3.66
N PRO A 147 17.04 -18.23 3.82
CA PRO A 147 17.60 -19.57 3.98
C PRO A 147 18.35 -20.04 2.73
N LEU A 148 17.88 -19.64 1.54
CA LEU A 148 18.52 -19.95 0.28
C LEU A 148 19.88 -19.23 0.13
N LEU A 149 19.91 -17.93 0.45
CA LEU A 149 21.15 -17.13 0.42
C LEU A 149 22.18 -17.67 1.42
N TYR A 150 21.74 -18.01 2.63
CA TYR A 150 22.62 -18.54 3.66
C TYR A 150 23.13 -19.94 3.31
N SER A 151 22.29 -20.78 2.71
CA SER A 151 22.71 -22.07 2.15
C SER A 151 23.83 -21.91 1.13
N ARG A 152 23.71 -20.97 0.17
CA ARG A 152 24.76 -20.71 -0.83
C ARG A 152 26.08 -20.25 -0.21
N GLU A 153 26.01 -19.42 0.82
CA GLU A 153 27.20 -19.00 1.56
C GLU A 153 27.87 -20.17 2.30
N LEU A 154 27.08 -21.06 2.89
CA LEU A 154 27.62 -22.28 3.51
C LEU A 154 28.26 -23.20 2.46
N LEU A 155 27.69 -23.31 1.26
CA LEU A 155 28.29 -24.07 0.16
C LEU A 155 29.63 -23.51 -0.30
N SER A 156 29.79 -22.18 -0.36
CA SER A 156 31.07 -21.55 -0.72
C SER A 156 32.17 -21.88 0.30
N GLN A 157 31.78 -22.13 1.55
CA GLN A 157 32.66 -22.55 2.64
C GLN A 157 32.88 -24.07 2.73
N GLY A 158 32.31 -24.86 1.80
CA GLY A 158 32.38 -26.33 1.82
C GLY A 158 31.53 -27.00 2.91
N LYS A 159 30.60 -26.25 3.53
CA LYS A 159 29.73 -26.70 4.62
C LYS A 159 28.43 -27.30 4.10
N TYR A 160 28.52 -28.46 3.45
CA TYR A 160 27.40 -29.05 2.71
C TYR A 160 26.21 -29.45 3.59
N GLU A 161 26.45 -30.04 4.75
CA GLU A 161 25.38 -30.46 5.65
C GLU A 161 24.65 -29.26 6.27
N GLU A 162 25.38 -28.22 6.66
CA GLU A 162 24.76 -26.99 7.16
C GLU A 162 23.98 -26.29 6.04
N ALA A 163 24.54 -26.22 4.83
CA ALA A 163 23.84 -25.67 3.67
C ALA A 163 22.53 -26.42 3.38
N PHE A 164 22.53 -27.75 3.49
CA PHE A 164 21.32 -28.54 3.32
C PHE A 164 20.31 -28.30 4.44
N LYS A 165 20.74 -28.16 5.70
CA LYS A 165 19.84 -27.81 6.82
C LYS A 165 19.09 -26.51 6.58
N GLU A 166 19.73 -25.51 5.99
CA GLU A 166 19.07 -24.25 5.62
C GLU A 166 18.03 -24.45 4.51
N ILE A 167 18.34 -25.25 3.49
CA ILE A 167 17.38 -25.62 2.43
C ILE A 167 16.21 -26.45 2.99
N GLN A 168 16.46 -27.30 3.98
CA GLN A 168 15.41 -28.10 4.62
C GLN A 168 14.32 -27.21 5.25
N LYS A 169 14.66 -26.04 5.79
CA LYS A 169 13.67 -25.08 6.31
C LYS A 169 12.62 -24.70 5.26
N ILE A 170 13.05 -24.54 4.01
CA ILE A 170 12.17 -24.27 2.86
C ILE A 170 11.30 -25.49 2.54
N LEU A 171 11.93 -26.67 2.44
CA LEU A 171 11.25 -27.91 2.05
C LEU A 171 10.24 -28.44 3.08
N THR A 172 10.37 -28.05 4.35
CA THR A 172 9.47 -28.48 5.43
C THR A 172 8.46 -27.41 5.85
N ALA A 173 8.44 -26.26 5.18
CA ALA A 173 7.51 -25.17 5.52
C ALA A 173 6.04 -25.58 5.29
N SER A 174 5.16 -25.12 6.18
CA SER A 174 3.71 -25.26 6.05
C SER A 174 3.04 -23.90 6.33
N PRO A 175 2.32 -23.31 5.36
CA PRO A 175 2.06 -23.81 4.00
C PRO A 175 3.32 -23.92 3.12
N ARG A 176 3.21 -24.57 1.95
CA ARG A 176 4.34 -24.77 1.01
C ARG A 176 5.04 -23.46 0.70
N HIS A 177 6.36 -23.47 0.76
CA HIS A 177 7.18 -22.29 0.54
C HIS A 177 7.22 -21.90 -0.95
N PRO A 178 7.19 -20.61 -1.30
CA PRO A 178 7.26 -20.16 -2.70
C PRO A 178 8.55 -20.57 -3.43
N LEU A 179 9.63 -20.80 -2.68
CA LEU A 179 10.94 -21.23 -3.20
C LEU A 179 11.18 -22.75 -3.12
N GLU A 180 10.13 -23.57 -2.92
CA GLU A 180 10.27 -25.03 -2.79
C GLU A 180 10.89 -25.67 -4.05
N ASP A 181 10.56 -25.16 -5.24
CA ASP A 181 11.11 -25.67 -6.50
C ASP A 181 12.63 -25.43 -6.62
N GLU A 182 13.08 -24.21 -6.30
CA GLU A 182 14.51 -23.90 -6.24
C GLU A 182 15.21 -24.69 -5.13
N ALA A 183 14.60 -24.83 -3.95
CA ALA A 183 15.13 -25.62 -2.86
C ALA A 183 15.33 -27.10 -3.24
N LEU A 184 14.40 -27.68 -4.01
CA LEU A 184 14.55 -29.03 -4.56
C LEU A 184 15.74 -29.10 -5.54
N PHE A 185 15.88 -28.11 -6.43
CA PHE A 185 17.02 -28.06 -7.35
C PHE A 185 18.35 -27.97 -6.60
N GLN A 186 18.47 -27.03 -5.66
CA GLN A 186 19.68 -26.85 -4.85
C GLN A 186 20.00 -28.10 -4.03
N SER A 187 19.00 -28.75 -3.44
CA SER A 187 19.18 -30.02 -2.73
C SER A 187 19.80 -31.09 -3.61
N GLY A 188 19.31 -31.22 -4.85
CA GLY A 188 19.91 -32.09 -5.86
C GLY A 188 21.40 -31.78 -6.09
N LEU A 189 21.73 -30.51 -6.29
CA LEU A 189 23.12 -30.07 -6.50
C LEU A 189 24.03 -30.36 -5.29
N ILE A 190 23.56 -30.11 -4.06
CA ILE A 190 24.34 -30.37 -2.84
C ILE A 190 24.72 -31.85 -2.73
N TYR A 191 23.77 -32.76 -2.98
CA TYR A 191 24.03 -34.19 -2.95
C TYR A 191 24.83 -34.71 -4.15
N ALA A 192 24.84 -33.99 -5.28
CA ALA A 192 25.69 -34.31 -6.43
C ALA A 192 27.09 -33.69 -6.35
N HIS A 193 27.33 -32.76 -5.41
CA HIS A 193 28.55 -31.97 -5.40
C HIS A 193 29.79 -32.87 -5.18
N PRO A 194 30.82 -32.82 -6.06
CA PRO A 194 31.95 -33.74 -6.00
C PRO A 194 32.75 -33.62 -4.70
N GLY A 195 32.86 -32.39 -4.18
CA GLY A 195 33.51 -32.06 -2.92
C GLY A 195 32.71 -32.39 -1.66
N ASN A 196 31.43 -32.79 -1.78
CA ASN A 196 30.63 -33.21 -0.62
C ASN A 196 31.06 -34.63 -0.18
N PRO A 197 31.62 -34.80 1.03
CA PRO A 197 32.03 -36.12 1.53
C PRO A 197 30.87 -37.10 1.66
N LYS A 198 29.65 -36.57 1.83
CA LYS A 198 28.40 -37.32 1.92
C LYS A 198 27.56 -37.22 0.64
N LYS A 199 28.20 -36.99 -0.51
CA LYS A 199 27.50 -37.01 -1.80
C LYS A 199 26.76 -38.33 -1.99
N ASP A 200 25.57 -38.22 -2.55
CA ASP A 200 24.64 -39.34 -2.74
C ASP A 200 23.85 -39.06 -4.02
N TYR A 201 24.30 -39.64 -5.12
CA TYR A 201 23.70 -39.40 -6.44
C TYR A 201 22.26 -39.90 -6.53
N LEU A 202 21.89 -40.93 -5.76
CA LEU A 202 20.52 -41.41 -5.72
C LEU A 202 19.60 -40.40 -5.02
N LYS A 203 20.02 -39.84 -3.88
CA LYS A 203 19.29 -38.74 -3.22
C LYS A 203 19.18 -37.53 -4.13
N SER A 204 20.28 -37.17 -4.78
CA SER A 204 20.32 -36.06 -5.74
C SER A 204 19.27 -36.23 -6.85
N MET A 205 19.25 -37.41 -7.49
CA MET A 205 18.26 -37.74 -8.52
C MET A 205 16.82 -37.71 -7.98
N ASN A 206 16.59 -38.13 -6.73
CA ASN A 206 15.24 -38.09 -6.14
C ASN A 206 14.73 -36.66 -5.98
N PHE A 207 15.58 -35.71 -5.58
CA PHE A 207 15.21 -34.29 -5.53
C PHE A 207 14.89 -33.73 -6.91
N PHE A 208 15.72 -34.01 -7.93
CA PHE A 208 15.45 -33.56 -9.30
C PHE A 208 14.18 -34.18 -9.88
N LYS A 209 13.94 -35.48 -9.67
CA LYS A 209 12.70 -36.14 -10.10
C LYS A 209 11.47 -35.55 -9.42
N LYS A 210 11.56 -35.23 -8.12
CA LYS A 210 10.48 -34.55 -7.40
C LYS A 210 10.21 -33.17 -7.97
N LEU A 211 11.25 -32.38 -8.26
CA LEU A 211 11.13 -31.07 -8.91
C LEU A 211 10.42 -31.17 -10.27
N ILE A 212 10.87 -32.08 -11.14
CA ILE A 212 10.29 -32.28 -12.47
C ILE A 212 8.80 -32.67 -12.38
N LYS A 213 8.45 -33.51 -11.39
CA LYS A 213 7.09 -33.99 -11.20
C LYS A 213 6.17 -32.93 -10.61
N ASP A 214 6.61 -32.30 -9.51
CA ASP A 214 5.75 -31.44 -8.69
C ASP A 214 5.71 -29.99 -9.24
N TYR A 215 6.74 -29.57 -9.98
CA TYR A 215 6.86 -28.21 -10.56
C TYR A 215 7.26 -28.24 -12.04
N PRO A 216 6.46 -28.84 -12.94
CA PRO A 216 6.82 -28.99 -14.35
C PRO A 216 7.02 -27.66 -15.10
N LYS A 217 6.52 -26.54 -14.56
CA LYS A 217 6.69 -25.18 -15.12
C LYS A 217 7.81 -24.36 -14.45
N SER A 218 8.51 -24.92 -13.48
CA SER A 218 9.63 -24.22 -12.83
C SER A 218 10.74 -23.92 -13.83
N VAL A 219 11.41 -22.78 -13.65
CA VAL A 219 12.61 -22.41 -14.41
C VAL A 219 13.76 -23.43 -14.23
N TRP A 220 13.73 -24.21 -13.14
CA TRP A 220 14.75 -25.20 -12.82
C TRP A 220 14.50 -26.57 -13.45
N THR A 221 13.31 -26.81 -14.02
CA THR A 221 12.89 -28.15 -14.45
C THR A 221 13.72 -28.71 -15.59
N GLU A 222 14.07 -27.90 -16.60
CA GLU A 222 14.91 -28.37 -17.71
C GLU A 222 16.34 -28.70 -17.23
N LEU A 223 16.89 -27.89 -16.32
CA LEU A 223 18.18 -28.19 -15.70
C LEU A 223 18.13 -29.47 -14.86
N ALA A 224 17.05 -29.68 -14.11
CA ALA A 224 16.85 -30.90 -13.33
C ALA A 224 16.80 -32.16 -14.21
N LYS A 225 16.19 -32.07 -15.41
CA LYS A 225 16.19 -33.18 -16.39
C LYS A 225 17.60 -33.50 -16.87
N VAL A 226 18.38 -32.47 -17.21
CA VAL A 226 19.79 -32.63 -17.64
C VAL A 226 20.62 -33.30 -16.54
N TRP A 227 20.50 -32.82 -15.31
CA TRP A 227 21.19 -33.43 -14.16
C TRP A 227 20.76 -34.87 -13.92
N THR A 228 19.46 -35.16 -14.00
CA THR A 228 18.94 -36.53 -13.86
C THR A 228 19.53 -37.46 -14.90
N GLY A 229 19.54 -37.06 -16.18
CA GLY A 229 20.13 -37.86 -17.26
C GLY A 229 21.64 -38.06 -17.09
N THR A 230 22.35 -37.00 -16.68
CA THR A 230 23.81 -37.06 -16.43
C THR A 230 24.15 -38.04 -15.30
N LEU A 231 23.41 -37.97 -14.19
CA LEU A 231 23.62 -38.87 -13.04
C LEU A 231 23.27 -40.33 -13.38
N GLN A 232 22.23 -40.55 -14.19
CA GLN A 232 21.86 -41.89 -14.68
C GLN A 232 22.95 -42.49 -15.57
N GLU A 233 23.52 -41.70 -16.49
CA GLU A 233 24.60 -42.17 -17.33
C GLU A 233 25.87 -42.45 -16.51
N ASN A 234 26.18 -41.60 -15.52
CA ASN A 234 27.28 -41.86 -14.59
C ASN A 234 27.10 -43.19 -13.84
N GLU A 235 25.90 -43.46 -13.32
CA GLU A 235 25.57 -44.71 -12.65
C GLU A 235 25.76 -45.92 -13.59
N ARG A 236 25.26 -45.82 -14.82
CA ARG A 236 25.42 -46.87 -15.84
C ARG A 236 26.89 -47.13 -16.17
N LEU A 237 27.69 -46.08 -16.35
CA LEU A 237 29.12 -46.19 -16.60
C LEU A 237 29.84 -46.87 -15.44
N ASN A 238 29.54 -46.50 -14.20
CA ASN A 238 30.12 -47.14 -13.01
C ASN A 238 29.79 -48.64 -12.95
N GLN A 239 28.56 -49.03 -13.27
CA GLN A 239 28.17 -50.44 -13.34
C GLN A 239 28.93 -51.20 -14.42
N ASN A 240 29.19 -50.57 -15.58
CA ASN A 240 29.98 -51.17 -16.65
C ASN A 240 31.45 -51.35 -16.26
N ILE A 241 32.04 -50.34 -15.60
CA ILE A 241 33.41 -50.41 -15.07
C ILE A 241 33.54 -51.55 -14.07
N GLU A 242 32.57 -51.69 -13.16
CA GLU A 242 32.56 -52.78 -12.17
C GLU A 242 32.53 -54.16 -12.84
N LYS A 243 31.64 -54.36 -13.82
CA LYS A 243 31.58 -55.61 -14.60
C LYS A 243 32.88 -55.90 -15.36
N LEU A 244 33.50 -54.86 -15.92
CA LEU A 244 34.77 -54.98 -16.64
C LEU A 244 35.89 -55.38 -15.68
N ASN A 245 35.97 -54.76 -14.49
CA ASN A 245 36.95 -55.12 -13.47
C ASN A 245 36.80 -56.57 -13.02
N GLN A 246 35.57 -57.05 -12.80
CA GLN A 246 35.30 -58.45 -12.48
C GLN A 246 35.75 -59.41 -13.60
N THR A 247 35.59 -59.00 -14.86
CA THR A 247 36.03 -59.80 -16.02
C THR A 247 37.55 -59.84 -16.11
N ILE A 248 38.22 -58.71 -15.91
CA ILE A 248 39.69 -58.63 -15.87
C ILE A 248 40.24 -59.52 -14.76
N GLU A 249 39.64 -59.51 -13.58
CA GLU A 249 40.10 -60.32 -12.45
C GLU A 249 39.94 -61.82 -12.71
N LYS A 250 38.81 -62.24 -13.29
CA LYS A 250 38.63 -63.64 -13.72
C LYS A 250 39.64 -64.05 -14.79
N SER A 251 39.94 -63.18 -15.74
CA SER A 251 40.95 -63.46 -16.77
C SER A 251 42.33 -63.71 -16.15
N LYS A 252 42.75 -62.85 -15.21
CA LYS A 252 44.03 -63.03 -14.50
C LYS A 252 44.08 -64.35 -13.74
N GLN A 253 42.97 -64.75 -13.10
CA GLN A 253 42.90 -66.01 -12.38
C GLN A 253 43.10 -67.21 -13.33
N VAL A 254 42.47 -67.18 -14.50
CA VAL A 254 42.64 -68.22 -15.53
C VAL A 254 44.09 -68.27 -16.02
N ASP A 255 44.74 -67.12 -16.23
CA ASP A 255 46.14 -67.07 -16.65
C ASP A 255 47.07 -67.71 -15.61
N ILE A 256 46.83 -67.45 -14.32
CA ILE A 256 47.56 -68.08 -13.20
C ILE A 256 47.36 -69.60 -13.20
N GLU A 257 46.11 -70.07 -13.31
CA GLU A 257 45.80 -71.52 -13.35
C GLU A 257 46.45 -72.22 -14.55
N ILE A 258 46.52 -71.55 -15.70
CA ILE A 258 47.20 -72.07 -16.89
C ILE A 258 48.71 -72.19 -16.62
N GLU A 259 49.34 -71.19 -16.01
CA GLU A 259 50.76 -71.25 -15.65
C GLU A 259 51.06 -72.36 -14.64
N GLU A 260 50.22 -72.53 -13.61
CA GLU A 260 50.36 -73.60 -12.62
C GLU A 260 50.26 -74.99 -13.26
N LYS A 261 49.24 -75.22 -14.09
CA LYS A 261 49.08 -76.48 -14.82
C LYS A 261 50.25 -76.77 -15.77
N LYS A 262 50.83 -75.73 -16.38
CA LYS A 262 52.05 -75.89 -17.21
C LYS A 262 53.26 -76.32 -16.36
N ARG A 263 53.42 -75.77 -15.15
CA ARG A 263 54.49 -76.15 -14.22
C ARG A 263 54.32 -77.57 -13.69
N GLU A 264 53.10 -78.02 -13.44
CA GLU A 264 52.81 -79.39 -12.99
C GLU A 264 53.10 -80.44 -14.06
N LYS A 265 52.74 -80.17 -15.33
CA LYS A 265 52.99 -81.10 -16.44
C LYS A 265 54.46 -81.18 -16.90
N GLY A 266 55.28 -80.22 -16.50
CA GLY A 266 56.71 -80.16 -16.83
C GLY A 266 57.63 -80.80 -15.77
N LYS A 267 57.07 -81.38 -14.71
CA LYS A 267 57.77 -82.16 -13.69
C LYS A 267 57.52 -83.65 -13.91
#